data_AF-A0A7X7XFV5-F1
#
_entry.id   AF-A0A7X7XFV5-F1
#
_cell.length_a   1.000
_cell.length_b   1.000
_cell.length_c   1.000
_cell.angle_alpha   90.00
_cell.angle_beta   90.00
_cell.angle_gamma   90.00
#
_symmetry.space_group_name_H-M   'P 1'
#
loop_
_entity.id
_entity.type
_entity.pdbx_description
1 polymer ?
#
loop_
_entity_poly.entity_id
_entity_poly.type
_entity_poly.pdbx_seq_one_letter_code
_entity_poly.pdbx_strand_id
1 'polypeptide(L)'
;MRCWIAGFWITLLATVALPVSPAVADPVTFYFIGMAGLAQEEPDLRLIRLYADFDCDGRTDIAVTGSQTWGGAGGMWDIYLSQPNGRYVRVAQLLFHPKAIAIDKIRPGVGRVSVFQRTGKGLGRLIHYRLSSQGLVKVSERNLNLNDQGIGPDQGAFQELFPQPIASEYCLWTEYERDRNCVWRPGY
;
A
#
# COMPACT_ATOMS: atom_id res chain seq x y z
N MET A 1 -28.97 -13.83 56.74
CA MET A 1 -29.00 -12.89 55.59
C MET A 1 -27.57 -12.73 55.09
N ARG A 2 -27.24 -13.31 53.93
CA ARG A 2 -25.88 -13.27 53.33
C ARG A 2 -25.94 -12.33 52.12
N CYS A 3 -25.30 -11.18 52.22
CA CYS A 3 -25.18 -10.21 51.13
C CYS A 3 -23.97 -10.58 50.26
N TRP A 4 -24.20 -10.86 48.98
CA TRP A 4 -23.15 -11.11 47.99
C TRP A 4 -22.69 -9.78 47.40
N ILE A 5 -21.38 -9.50 47.45
CA ILE A 5 -20.75 -8.40 46.71
C ILE A 5 -20.40 -8.94 45.33
N ALA A 6 -21.10 -8.49 44.30
CA ALA A 6 -20.77 -8.79 42.92
C ALA A 6 -19.54 -7.96 42.50
N GLY A 7 -18.40 -8.62 42.33
CA GLY A 7 -17.19 -8.02 41.79
C GLY A 7 -17.34 -7.75 40.29
N PHE A 8 -17.41 -6.46 39.93
CA PHE A 8 -17.39 -6.00 38.55
C PHE A 8 -15.93 -6.02 38.06
N TRP A 9 -15.58 -6.98 37.22
CA TRP A 9 -14.29 -7.00 36.54
C TRP A 9 -14.37 -6.07 35.33
N ILE A 10 -13.76 -4.88 35.44
CA ILE A 10 -13.54 -4.01 34.29
C ILE A 10 -12.32 -4.57 33.54
N THR A 11 -12.56 -5.26 32.43
CA THR A 11 -11.52 -5.56 31.45
C THR A 11 -11.15 -4.27 30.72
N LEU A 12 -10.04 -3.66 31.12
CA LEU A 12 -9.44 -2.55 30.38
C LEU A 12 -8.91 -3.12 29.05
N LEU A 13 -9.63 -2.91 27.96
CA LEU A 13 -9.11 -3.13 26.61
C LEU A 13 -8.07 -2.03 26.34
N ALA A 14 -6.80 -2.32 26.63
CA ALA A 14 -5.70 -1.46 26.21
C ALA A 14 -5.64 -1.46 24.68
N THR A 15 -6.18 -0.42 24.06
CA THR A 15 -6.01 -0.17 22.64
C THR A 15 -4.56 0.24 22.45
N VAL A 16 -3.72 -0.68 21.97
CA VAL A 16 -2.36 -0.33 21.56
C VAL A 16 -2.50 0.46 20.26
N ALA A 17 -2.62 1.78 20.37
CA ALA A 17 -2.45 2.65 19.23
C ALA A 17 -1.00 2.47 18.76
N LEU A 18 -0.81 1.97 17.55
CA LEU A 18 0.50 2.01 16.90
C LEU A 18 0.98 3.47 16.94
N PRO A 19 2.27 3.73 17.22
CA PRO A 19 2.78 5.10 17.17
C PRO A 19 2.45 5.68 15.79
N VAL A 20 1.72 6.80 15.79
CA VAL A 20 1.42 7.55 14.57
C VAL A 20 2.78 7.82 13.91
N SER A 21 2.96 7.31 12.69
CA SER A 21 4.20 7.58 11.95
C SER A 21 4.38 9.10 11.87
N PRO A 22 5.60 9.61 12.13
CA PRO A 22 5.81 11.05 12.12
C PRO A 22 5.38 11.62 10.76
N ALA A 23 4.80 12.81 10.75
CA ALA A 23 4.52 13.49 9.49
C ALA A 23 5.87 13.84 8.83
N VAL A 24 6.06 13.48 7.57
CA VAL A 24 7.32 13.68 6.82
C VAL A 24 7.14 14.67 5.69
N ALA A 25 8.19 15.40 5.33
CA ALA A 25 8.16 16.31 4.18
C ALA A 25 8.27 15.53 2.85
N ASP A 26 9.07 14.47 2.85
CA ASP A 26 9.33 13.65 1.68
C ASP A 26 9.26 12.14 2.05
N PRO A 27 8.17 11.45 1.66
CA PRO A 27 8.02 10.01 1.84
C PRO A 27 9.14 9.17 1.22
N VAL A 28 9.69 9.61 0.08
CA VAL A 28 10.72 8.86 -0.65
C VAL A 28 12.04 8.90 0.12
N THR A 29 12.47 10.09 0.56
CA THR A 29 13.65 10.23 1.42
C THR A 29 13.46 9.50 2.75
N PHE A 30 12.27 9.59 3.37
CA PHE A 30 12.01 8.90 4.63
C PHE A 30 12.10 7.38 4.49
N TYR A 31 11.47 6.82 3.44
CA TYR A 31 11.56 5.39 3.13
C TYR A 31 13.00 4.96 2.87
N PHE A 32 13.75 5.74 2.07
CA PHE A 32 15.15 5.47 1.79
C PHE A 32 15.97 5.34 3.08
N ILE A 33 15.85 6.31 3.99
CA ILE A 33 16.63 6.34 5.24
C ILE A 33 16.27 5.12 6.11
N GLY A 34 14.99 4.77 6.19
CA GLY A 34 14.54 3.60 6.96
C GLY A 34 15.04 2.26 6.42
N MET A 35 15.42 2.22 5.14
CA MET A 35 15.93 1.04 4.45
C MET A 35 17.45 1.14 4.18
N ALA A 36 18.11 2.21 4.63
CA ALA A 36 19.55 2.40 4.48
C ALA A 36 20.29 1.33 5.28
N GLY A 37 21.03 0.47 4.57
CA GLY A 37 21.69 -0.72 5.11
C GLY A 37 21.37 -2.00 4.33
N LEU A 38 20.17 -2.10 3.73
CA LEU A 38 19.80 -3.24 2.89
C LEU A 38 20.41 -3.15 1.47
N ALA A 39 20.72 -1.94 1.02
CA ALA A 39 21.21 -1.72 -0.34
C ALA A 39 22.69 -2.05 -0.55
N GLN A 40 23.49 -2.14 0.52
CA GLN A 40 24.91 -2.52 0.40
C GLN A 40 25.07 -3.94 -0.17
N GLU A 41 24.05 -4.78 -0.01
CA GLU A 41 24.03 -6.15 -0.51
C GLU A 41 23.40 -6.24 -1.92
N GLU A 42 22.79 -5.17 -2.43
CA GLU A 42 21.83 -5.23 -3.54
C GLU A 42 21.93 -4.04 -4.52
N PRO A 43 22.92 -4.04 -5.44
CA PRO A 43 23.24 -2.89 -6.30
C PRO A 43 22.13 -2.51 -7.31
N ASP A 44 21.26 -3.46 -7.65
CA ASP A 44 20.14 -3.27 -8.59
C ASP A 44 18.82 -2.91 -7.88
N LEU A 45 18.85 -2.65 -6.57
CA LEU A 45 17.68 -2.21 -5.82
C LEU A 45 17.12 -0.93 -6.44
N ARG A 46 15.82 -0.91 -6.70
CA ARG A 46 15.10 0.26 -7.22
C ARG A 46 14.27 0.86 -6.10
N LEU A 47 14.34 2.18 -5.97
CA LEU A 47 13.39 2.96 -5.20
C LEU A 47 12.24 3.31 -6.14
N ILE A 48 11.04 2.86 -5.80
CA ILE A 48 9.87 2.94 -6.67
C ILE A 48 8.78 3.72 -5.96
N ARG A 49 8.14 4.63 -6.70
CA ARG A 49 7.05 5.45 -6.20
C ARG A 49 5.87 5.46 -7.16
N LEU A 50 4.69 5.74 -6.64
CA LEU A 50 3.52 6.08 -7.43
C LEU A 50 2.65 7.10 -6.71
N TYR A 51 1.81 7.78 -7.48
CA TYR A 51 0.96 8.87 -7.03
C TYR A 51 -0.51 8.55 -7.29
N ALA A 52 -1.37 8.72 -6.28
CA ALA A 52 -2.81 8.51 -6.37
C ALA A 52 -3.52 9.24 -5.23
N ASP A 53 -4.85 9.39 -5.27
CA ASP A 53 -5.66 9.90 -4.14
C ASP A 53 -6.31 8.70 -3.43
N PHE A 54 -5.56 8.06 -2.51
CA PHE A 54 -5.92 6.76 -1.95
C PHE A 54 -7.11 6.82 -1.00
N ASP A 55 -7.27 7.93 -0.28
CA ASP A 55 -8.42 8.16 0.61
C ASP A 55 -9.52 9.02 -0.04
N CYS A 56 -9.33 9.46 -1.28
CA CYS A 56 -10.31 10.23 -2.04
C CYS A 56 -10.68 11.56 -1.36
N ASP A 57 -9.72 12.20 -0.70
CA ASP A 57 -9.86 13.51 -0.06
C ASP A 57 -9.59 14.70 -1.01
N GLY A 58 -9.15 14.42 -2.24
CA GLY A 58 -8.83 15.41 -3.27
C GLY A 58 -7.37 15.86 -3.30
N ARG A 59 -6.48 15.28 -2.48
CA ARG A 59 -5.03 15.50 -2.52
C ARG A 59 -4.32 14.31 -3.16
N THR A 60 -3.16 14.58 -3.74
CA THR A 60 -2.29 13.53 -4.28
C THR A 60 -1.43 12.96 -3.17
N ASP A 61 -1.59 11.68 -2.90
CA ASP A 61 -0.81 10.87 -1.97
C ASP A 61 0.35 10.18 -2.67
N ILE A 62 1.20 9.51 -1.89
CA ILE A 62 2.39 8.82 -2.38
C ILE A 62 2.43 7.41 -1.80
N ALA A 63 2.67 6.42 -2.64
CA ALA A 63 3.13 5.10 -2.19
C ALA A 63 4.58 4.87 -2.60
N VAL A 64 5.39 4.31 -1.71
CA VAL A 64 6.82 4.06 -1.91
C VAL A 64 7.19 2.63 -1.54
N THR A 65 8.12 2.04 -2.29
CA THR A 65 8.71 0.73 -2.01
C THR A 65 10.14 0.66 -2.55
N GLY A 66 10.91 -0.30 -2.06
CA GLY A 66 12.19 -0.73 -2.61
C GLY A 66 12.06 -2.14 -3.18
N SER A 67 12.56 -2.39 -4.40
CA SER A 67 12.62 -3.75 -4.95
C SER A 67 13.63 -3.89 -6.07
N GLN A 68 14.25 -5.07 -6.20
CA GLN A 68 15.12 -5.39 -7.34
C GLN A 68 14.33 -6.00 -8.50
N THR A 69 13.34 -6.82 -8.17
CA THR A 69 12.51 -7.52 -9.15
C THR A 69 11.07 -7.63 -8.64
N TRP A 70 10.12 -7.29 -9.50
CA TRP A 70 8.75 -7.74 -9.33
C TRP A 70 8.47 -8.88 -10.29
N GLY A 71 8.21 -10.06 -9.73
CA GLY A 71 7.36 -11.01 -10.42
C GLY A 71 5.93 -10.46 -10.54
N GLY A 72 5.01 -11.25 -11.10
CA GLY A 72 3.60 -10.83 -11.24
C GLY A 72 2.83 -10.61 -9.92
N ALA A 73 3.48 -10.69 -8.75
CA ALA A 73 2.88 -10.47 -7.44
C ALA A 73 3.04 -9.03 -6.92
N GLY A 74 4.00 -8.25 -7.46
CA GLY A 74 4.29 -6.89 -6.99
C GLY A 74 5.19 -6.81 -5.76
N GLY A 75 5.08 -5.70 -5.03
CA GLY A 75 5.93 -5.38 -3.89
C GLY A 75 5.14 -4.90 -2.67
N MET A 76 5.82 -4.79 -1.52
CA MET A 76 5.22 -4.26 -0.29
C MET A 76 5.37 -2.73 -0.27
N TRP A 77 4.25 -2.03 -0.37
CA TRP A 77 4.23 -0.57 -0.46
C TRP A 77 3.88 0.08 0.86
N ASP A 78 4.63 1.11 1.22
CA ASP A 78 4.23 2.06 2.25
C ASP A 78 3.38 3.16 1.63
N ILE A 79 2.17 3.39 2.15
CA ILE A 79 1.24 4.39 1.65
C ILE A 79 1.21 5.59 2.61
N TYR A 80 1.42 6.78 2.04
CA TYR A 80 1.52 8.04 2.74
C TYR A 80 0.44 9.02 2.27
N LEU A 81 -0.43 9.45 3.17
CA LEU A 81 -1.48 10.43 2.85
C LEU A 81 -0.99 11.87 2.99
N SER A 82 -1.30 12.68 1.99
CA SER A 82 -1.01 14.11 1.97
C SER A 82 -1.86 14.86 3.00
N GLN A 83 -1.22 15.74 3.76
CA GLN A 83 -1.85 16.56 4.78
C GLN A 83 -2.01 18.01 4.30
N PRO A 84 -2.98 18.78 4.82
CA PRO A 84 -3.18 20.19 4.44
C PRO A 84 -1.95 21.10 4.64
N ASN A 85 -1.01 20.71 5.51
CA ASN A 85 0.22 21.45 5.78
C ASN A 85 1.37 21.09 4.83
N GLY A 86 1.11 20.33 3.76
CA GLY A 86 2.11 19.90 2.78
C GLY A 86 3.04 18.77 3.26
N ARG A 87 2.76 18.18 4.43
CA ARG A 87 3.46 16.97 4.91
C ARG A 87 2.66 15.72 4.59
N TYR A 88 3.27 14.57 4.81
CA TYR A 88 2.68 13.26 4.57
C TYR A 88 2.71 12.40 5.82
N VAL A 89 1.70 11.56 6.02
CA VAL A 89 1.65 10.60 7.12
C VAL A 89 1.52 9.19 6.54
N ARG A 90 2.41 8.28 6.94
CA ARG A 90 2.30 6.86 6.59
C ARG A 90 1.10 6.25 7.32
N VAL A 91 0.12 5.75 6.58
CA VAL A 91 -1.13 5.20 7.14
C VAL A 91 -1.29 3.70 6.94
N ALA A 92 -0.54 3.13 5.99
CA ALA A 92 -0.69 1.73 5.64
C ALA A 92 0.57 1.13 5.04
N GLN A 93 0.64 -0.19 5.11
CA GLN A 93 1.53 -1.01 4.32
C GLN A 93 0.70 -2.03 3.54
N LEU A 94 0.91 -2.17 2.23
CA LEU A 94 0.08 -3.02 1.39
C LEU A 94 0.88 -3.71 0.28
N LEU A 95 0.74 -5.03 0.19
CA LEU A 95 1.29 -5.82 -0.91
C LEU A 95 0.39 -5.68 -2.14
N PHE A 96 0.92 -5.11 -3.21
CA PHE A 96 0.23 -5.06 -4.51
C PHE A 96 1.20 -4.82 -5.67
N HIS A 97 0.68 -5.05 -6.87
CA HIS A 97 1.35 -4.74 -8.13
C HIS A 97 0.62 -3.56 -8.82
N PRO A 98 1.29 -2.57 -9.42
CA PRO A 98 0.61 -1.39 -10.00
C PRO A 98 -0.40 -1.68 -11.11
N LYS A 99 -0.30 -2.84 -11.76
CA LYS A 99 -1.30 -3.32 -12.76
C LYS A 99 -2.52 -4.02 -12.13
N ALA A 100 -2.57 -4.14 -10.80
CA ALA A 100 -3.53 -4.97 -10.07
C ALA A 100 -4.00 -4.26 -8.80
N ILE A 101 -4.15 -2.94 -8.89
CA ILE A 101 -4.69 -2.06 -7.86
C ILE A 101 -5.69 -1.08 -8.51
N ALA A 102 -6.79 -0.81 -7.81
CA ALA A 102 -7.79 0.18 -8.19
C ALA A 102 -8.27 0.94 -6.96
N ILE A 103 -8.65 2.20 -7.16
CA ILE A 103 -9.06 3.11 -6.10
C ILE A 103 -10.41 3.71 -6.49
N ASP A 104 -11.43 3.46 -5.67
CA ASP A 104 -12.76 4.03 -5.84
C ASP A 104 -13.14 4.90 -4.65
N LYS A 105 -13.82 6.02 -4.91
CA LYS A 105 -14.34 6.87 -3.84
C LYS A 105 -15.54 6.20 -3.15
N ILE A 106 -15.45 6.03 -1.83
CA ILE A 106 -16.63 5.70 -1.00
C ILE A 106 -17.30 7.00 -0.57
N ARG A 107 -16.53 7.91 0.02
CA ARG A 107 -16.92 9.27 0.43
C ARG A 107 -15.65 10.11 0.60
N PRO A 108 -15.73 11.45 0.72
CA PRO A 108 -14.53 12.26 0.98
C PRO A 108 -13.73 11.75 2.19
N GLY A 109 -12.42 11.55 2.01
CA GLY A 109 -11.51 11.03 3.04
C GLY A 109 -11.66 9.54 3.36
N VAL A 110 -12.42 8.80 2.53
CA VAL A 110 -12.46 7.34 2.57
C VAL A 110 -12.48 6.75 1.15
N GLY A 111 -11.39 6.09 0.78
CA GLY A 111 -11.26 5.34 -0.47
C GLY A 111 -11.48 3.84 -0.28
N ARG A 112 -11.96 3.16 -1.32
CA ARG A 112 -11.87 1.72 -1.48
C ARG A 112 -10.61 1.42 -2.27
N VAL A 113 -9.68 0.68 -1.67
CA VAL A 113 -8.49 0.18 -2.36
C VAL A 113 -8.72 -1.30 -2.67
N SER A 114 -8.90 -1.61 -3.94
CA SER A 114 -9.05 -2.99 -4.44
C SER A 114 -7.71 -3.46 -4.96
N VAL A 115 -7.26 -4.64 -4.53
CA VAL A 115 -6.01 -5.24 -5.03
C VAL A 115 -6.22 -6.69 -5.42
N PHE A 116 -5.51 -7.13 -6.45
CA PHE A 116 -5.37 -8.54 -6.74
C PHE A 116 -3.96 -9.01 -6.39
N GLN A 117 -3.88 -9.93 -5.42
CA GLN A 117 -2.64 -10.54 -4.98
C GLN A 117 -2.50 -11.93 -5.58
N ARG A 118 -1.51 -12.09 -6.45
CA ARG A 118 -1.22 -13.37 -7.08
C ARG A 118 -0.68 -14.38 -6.06
N THR A 119 -1.24 -15.58 -6.05
CA THR A 119 -0.81 -16.71 -5.19
C THR A 119 -0.27 -17.89 -6.00
N GLY A 120 -0.46 -17.90 -7.32
CA GLY A 120 0.05 -18.95 -8.20
C GLY A 120 -0.07 -18.60 -9.68
N LYS A 121 0.09 -19.61 -10.55
CA LYS A 121 -0.26 -19.47 -11.98
C LYS A 121 -1.78 -19.42 -12.09
N GLY A 122 -2.30 -18.37 -12.74
CA GLY A 122 -3.75 -18.13 -12.87
C GLY A 122 -4.52 -17.85 -11.57
N LEU A 123 -3.91 -17.99 -10.39
CA LEU A 123 -4.61 -17.91 -9.09
C LEU A 123 -4.19 -16.68 -8.29
N GLY A 124 -5.15 -16.09 -7.59
CA GLY A 124 -4.88 -15.04 -6.63
C GLY A 124 -6.11 -14.65 -5.82
N ARG A 125 -5.96 -13.59 -5.05
CA ARG A 125 -6.97 -13.07 -4.13
C ARG A 125 -7.34 -11.66 -4.53
N LEU A 126 -8.61 -11.41 -4.80
CA LEU A 126 -9.15 -10.06 -4.84
C LEU A 126 -9.49 -9.64 -3.42
N ILE A 127 -8.87 -8.57 -2.96
CA ILE A 127 -9.06 -8.04 -1.62
C ILE A 127 -9.51 -6.59 -1.73
N HIS A 128 -10.60 -6.26 -1.05
CA HIS A 128 -11.07 -4.88 -0.94
C HIS A 128 -10.72 -4.35 0.44
N TYR A 129 -10.10 -3.18 0.48
CA TYR A 129 -9.80 -2.45 1.68
C TYR A 129 -10.56 -1.13 1.70
N ARG A 130 -10.77 -0.61 2.90
CA ARG A 130 -11.12 0.78 3.14
C ARG A 130 -9.88 1.48 3.67
N LEU A 131 -9.50 2.58 3.01
CA LEU A 131 -8.37 3.40 3.43
C LEU A 131 -8.89 4.78 3.86
N SER A 132 -8.34 5.31 4.96
CA SER A 132 -8.58 6.67 5.46
C SER A 132 -7.39 7.14 6.29
N SER A 133 -7.45 8.35 6.85
CA SER A 133 -6.45 8.83 7.83
C SER A 133 -6.29 7.94 9.08
N GLN A 134 -7.27 7.08 9.38
CA GLN A 134 -7.20 6.10 10.47
C GLN A 134 -6.46 4.81 10.09
N GLY A 135 -6.02 4.68 8.83
CA GLY A 135 -5.33 3.52 8.30
C GLY A 135 -6.17 2.66 7.37
N LEU A 136 -5.70 1.43 7.17
CA LEU A 136 -6.25 0.47 6.21
C LEU A 136 -7.02 -0.65 6.93
N VAL A 137 -8.26 -0.89 6.51
CA VAL A 137 -9.11 -1.96 7.03
C VAL A 137 -9.53 -2.88 5.90
N LYS A 138 -9.26 -4.19 6.03
CA LYS A 138 -9.76 -5.18 5.08
C LYS A 138 -11.29 -5.30 5.20
N VAL A 139 -11.99 -5.15 4.08
CA VAL A 139 -13.46 -5.21 4.01
C VAL A 139 -13.91 -6.58 3.55
N SER A 140 -13.28 -7.12 2.50
CA SER A 140 -13.60 -8.43 1.97
C SER A 140 -12.43 -9.03 1.19
N GLU A 141 -12.47 -10.35 1.01
CA GLU A 141 -11.47 -11.11 0.29
C GLU A 141 -12.17 -12.27 -0.41
N ARG A 142 -11.83 -12.51 -1.67
CA ARG A 142 -12.26 -13.69 -2.43
C ARG A 142 -11.14 -14.19 -3.32
N ASN A 143 -11.07 -15.50 -3.53
CA ASN A 143 -10.17 -16.08 -4.51
C ASN A 143 -10.70 -15.80 -5.92
N LEU A 144 -9.81 -15.48 -6.85
CA LEU A 144 -10.11 -15.45 -8.28
C LEU A 144 -9.24 -16.48 -9.02
N ASN A 145 -9.82 -17.04 -10.08
CA ASN A 145 -9.17 -17.92 -11.04
C ASN A 145 -9.18 -17.27 -12.43
N LEU A 146 -8.02 -16.74 -12.81
CA LEU A 146 -7.74 -16.14 -14.12
C LEU A 146 -7.27 -17.17 -15.15
N ASN A 147 -7.08 -18.44 -14.75
CA ASN A 147 -6.47 -19.52 -15.54
C ASN A 147 -5.04 -19.18 -16.02
N ASP A 148 -4.25 -20.20 -16.37
CA ASP A 148 -2.86 -20.04 -16.82
C ASP A 148 -2.77 -19.38 -18.21
N GLN A 149 -3.88 -19.39 -18.96
CA GLN A 149 -3.99 -18.81 -20.30
C GLN A 149 -4.66 -17.42 -20.33
N GLY A 150 -5.03 -16.85 -19.18
CA GLY A 150 -5.74 -15.56 -19.13
C GLY A 150 -7.17 -15.60 -19.67
N ILE A 151 -7.80 -16.78 -19.69
CA ILE A 151 -9.20 -17.01 -20.06
C ILE A 151 -9.86 -17.83 -18.93
N GLY A 152 -9.67 -17.39 -17.69
CA GLY A 152 -10.33 -17.97 -16.53
C GLY A 152 -11.74 -17.40 -16.35
N PRO A 153 -12.58 -18.08 -15.55
CA PRO A 153 -13.94 -17.62 -15.26
C PRO A 153 -13.97 -16.18 -14.69
N ASP A 154 -12.90 -15.74 -14.02
CA ASP A 154 -12.82 -14.43 -13.38
C ASP A 154 -12.07 -13.37 -14.22
N GLN A 155 -11.64 -13.69 -15.44
CA GLN A 155 -10.84 -12.78 -16.27
C GLN A 155 -11.58 -11.46 -16.58
N GLY A 156 -12.85 -11.55 -16.95
CA GLY A 156 -13.67 -10.36 -17.25
C GLY A 156 -13.80 -9.44 -16.04
N ALA A 157 -14.11 -10.02 -14.87
CA ALA A 157 -14.21 -9.26 -13.62
C ALA A 157 -12.87 -8.62 -13.21
N PHE A 158 -11.74 -9.29 -13.47
CA PHE A 158 -10.42 -8.73 -13.25
C PHE A 158 -10.14 -7.52 -14.18
N GLN A 159 -10.44 -7.65 -15.48
CA GLN A 159 -10.22 -6.58 -16.45
C GLN A 159 -11.12 -5.37 -16.21
N GLU A 160 -12.36 -5.59 -15.77
CA GLU A 160 -13.28 -4.53 -15.40
C GLU A 160 -12.79 -3.74 -14.18
N LEU A 161 -12.21 -4.43 -13.18
CA LEU A 161 -11.70 -3.81 -11.97
C LEU A 161 -10.34 -3.12 -12.16
N PHE A 162 -9.48 -3.65 -13.04
CA PHE A 162 -8.12 -3.15 -13.26
C PHE A 162 -7.90 -2.78 -14.74
N PRO A 163 -8.67 -1.82 -15.28
CA PRO A 163 -8.64 -1.51 -16.71
C PRO A 163 -7.34 -0.83 -17.13
N GLN A 164 -6.69 -0.09 -16.22
CA GLN A 164 -5.44 0.61 -16.48
C GLN A 164 -4.51 0.49 -15.26
N PRO A 165 -3.20 0.30 -15.48
CA PRO A 165 -2.23 0.38 -14.41
C PRO A 165 -2.15 1.78 -13.80
N ILE A 166 -1.89 1.85 -12.50
CA ILE A 166 -1.42 3.11 -11.90
C ILE A 166 0.03 3.34 -12.36
N ALA A 167 0.29 4.52 -12.91
CA ALA A 167 1.63 4.91 -13.32
C ALA A 167 2.56 4.95 -12.10
N SER A 168 3.69 4.27 -12.22
CA SER A 168 4.77 4.32 -11.24
C SER A 168 6.04 4.80 -11.90
N GLU A 169 6.99 5.20 -11.07
CA GLU A 169 8.32 5.59 -11.51
C GLU A 169 9.36 4.95 -10.60
N TYR A 170 10.51 4.64 -11.16
CA TYR A 170 11.64 4.10 -10.41
C TYR A 170 12.90 4.93 -10.58
N CYS A 171 13.72 4.84 -9.54
CA CYS A 171 15.06 5.36 -9.45
C CYS A 171 15.99 4.21 -9.02
N LEU A 172 17.22 4.17 -9.51
CA LEU A 172 18.20 3.24 -8.96
C LEU A 172 18.61 3.69 -7.55
N TRP A 173 18.66 2.76 -6.61
CA TRP A 173 19.01 3.07 -5.23
C TRP A 173 20.35 3.81 -5.13
N THR A 174 21.35 3.34 -5.88
CA THR A 174 22.70 3.91 -5.94
C THR A 174 22.74 5.33 -6.51
N GLU A 175 21.81 5.69 -7.41
CA GLU A 175 21.65 7.06 -7.89
C GLU A 175 21.09 7.96 -6.77
N TYR A 176 20.02 7.50 -6.12
CA TYR A 176 19.39 8.26 -5.02
C TYR A 176 20.29 8.43 -3.80
N GLU A 177 21.14 7.44 -3.53
CA GLU A 177 22.06 7.45 -2.40
C GLU A 177 23.12 8.55 -2.50
N ARG A 178 23.62 8.79 -3.73
CA ARG A 178 24.73 9.72 -3.96
C ARG A 178 24.39 11.15 -3.56
N ASP A 179 23.29 11.68 -4.11
CA ASP A 179 22.98 13.10 -4.03
C ASP A 179 21.53 13.40 -3.63
N ARG A 180 20.75 12.38 -3.21
CA ARG A 180 19.29 12.50 -2.99
C ARG A 180 18.53 13.03 -4.21
N ASN A 181 19.12 12.88 -5.38
CA ASN A 181 18.58 13.32 -6.64
C ASN A 181 18.67 12.16 -7.64
N CYS A 182 17.66 12.01 -8.49
CA CYS A 182 17.59 10.88 -9.39
C CYS A 182 16.74 11.16 -10.63
N VAL A 183 17.10 10.50 -11.72
CA VAL A 183 16.25 10.43 -12.91
C VAL A 183 15.17 9.39 -12.67
N TRP A 184 13.96 9.88 -12.44
CA TRP A 184 12.77 9.03 -12.34
C TRP A 184 12.39 8.51 -13.72
N ARG A 185 12.37 7.18 -13.84
CA ARG A 185 12.06 6.47 -15.09
C ARG A 185 10.67 5.86 -14.97
N PRO A 186 9.85 5.89 -16.03
CA PRO A 186 8.52 5.28 -15.98
C PRO A 186 8.62 3.77 -15.74
N GLY A 187 7.71 3.24 -14.92
CA GLY A 187 7.60 1.83 -14.59
C GLY A 187 8.20 1.47 -13.23
N TYR A 188 8.67 0.24 -13.14
CA TYR A 188 9.18 -0.40 -11.94
C TYR A 188 10.16 -1.50 -12.30
#